data_AF-A0A3B1DN82-F1
#
_entry.id   AF-A0A3B1DN82-F1
#
_cell.length_a   1.000
_cell.length_b   1.000
_cell.length_c   1.000
_cell.angle_alpha   90.00
_cell.angle_beta   90.00
_cell.angle_gamma   90.00
#
_symmetry.space_group_name_H-M   'P 1'
#
loop_
_entity.id
_entity.type
_entity.pdbx_description
1 polymer ?
#
loop_
_entity_poly.entity_id
_entity_poly.type
_entity_poly.pdbx_seq_one_letter_code
_entity_poly.pdbx_strand_id
1 'polypeptide(L)'
;MRPFVFISYFVLLLLAVPLLMGCNTTSGKMHQQIGTSHYQNGQLQQAKEEFHRALADDPQNATHAHNLATTMKKQGNMIAAEQMFRRAITIDPSHQPAYHGLVKMMIGQGRSKEAVSLLNGWQQSNTASAAPYVEMAALQRETNDIIGAEQSLKTALIKQPNHPTAISNLGLLYEETGRINEAKIMYQRSLSSNMKQPDVYRRLAAIQQVPTGRIINIIPNNRTAQMSIAPVPLKAIPLPPYKQPLPWSAALRQQPPAIPLYQTFPVQSVPATK
;
A
#
# COMPACT_ATOMS: atom_id res chain seq x y z
N MET A 1 55.94 -7.62 -44.35
CA MET A 1 55.50 -6.61 -43.35
C MET A 1 54.02 -6.32 -43.61
N ARG A 2 53.02 -6.41 -42.73
CA ARG A 2 52.80 -6.87 -41.34
C ARG A 2 51.28 -7.19 -41.26
N PRO A 3 50.83 -8.46 -41.19
CA PRO A 3 49.39 -8.77 -41.06
C PRO A 3 48.87 -8.70 -39.61
N PHE A 4 49.73 -8.30 -38.66
CA PHE A 4 49.48 -8.43 -37.22
C PHE A 4 48.65 -7.29 -36.58
N VAL A 5 48.32 -6.23 -37.31
CA VAL A 5 47.67 -5.04 -36.69
C VAL A 5 46.14 -5.15 -36.64
N PHE A 6 45.51 -5.90 -37.56
CA PHE A 6 44.04 -5.99 -37.61
C PHE A 6 43.40 -6.87 -36.53
N ILE A 7 44.10 -7.93 -36.08
CA ILE A 7 43.60 -8.82 -35.03
C ILE A 7 43.60 -8.10 -33.67
N SER A 8 44.51 -7.15 -33.46
CA SER A 8 44.63 -6.41 -32.20
C SER A 8 43.44 -5.47 -31.94
N TYR A 9 42.88 -4.83 -32.96
CA TYR A 9 41.72 -3.96 -32.81
C TYR A 9 40.42 -4.73 -32.57
N PHE A 10 40.25 -5.90 -33.19
CA PHE A 10 39.04 -6.72 -33.02
C PHE A 10 38.94 -7.32 -31.61
N VAL A 11 40.08 -7.70 -31.02
CA VAL A 11 40.16 -8.18 -29.62
C VAL A 11 39.95 -7.03 -28.62
N LEU A 12 40.45 -5.83 -28.91
CA LEU A 12 40.22 -4.63 -28.08
C LEU A 12 38.75 -4.17 -28.10
N LEU A 13 38.05 -4.31 -29.23
CA LEU A 13 36.65 -3.94 -29.37
C LEU A 13 35.71 -4.97 -28.70
N LEU A 14 36.09 -6.25 -28.69
CA LEU A 14 35.36 -7.31 -27.96
C LEU A 14 35.52 -7.23 -26.43
N LEU A 15 36.60 -6.65 -25.92
CA LEU A 15 36.81 -6.44 -24.48
C LEU A 15 36.17 -5.14 -23.94
N ALA A 16 35.76 -4.22 -24.82
CA ALA A 16 35.11 -2.97 -24.42
C ALA A 16 33.57 -3.06 -24.30
N VAL A 17 32.95 -4.08 -24.90
CA VAL A 17 31.49 -4.25 -24.92
C VAL A 17 30.88 -4.80 -23.61
N PRO A 18 31.56 -5.57 -22.73
CA PRO A 18 30.93 -6.04 -21.49
C PRO A 18 30.81 -4.96 -20.39
N LEU A 19 31.42 -3.78 -20.55
CA LEU A 19 31.46 -2.75 -19.49
C LEU A 19 30.22 -1.84 -19.45
N LEU A 20 29.28 -1.96 -20.39
CA LEU A 20 28.09 -1.11 -20.46
C LEU A 20 26.79 -1.77 -19.95
N MET A 21 26.82 -3.04 -19.52
CA MET A 21 25.61 -3.75 -19.05
C MET A 21 25.65 -4.16 -17.58
N GLY A 22 26.60 -3.62 -16.81
CA GLY A 22 26.91 -4.12 -15.46
C GLY A 22 26.28 -3.40 -14.25
N CYS A 23 25.55 -2.30 -14.40
CA CYS A 23 25.07 -1.51 -13.25
C CYS A 23 23.74 -0.78 -13.53
N ASN A 24 22.60 -1.48 -13.62
CA ASN A 24 21.32 -0.76 -13.80
C ASN A 24 20.08 -1.40 -13.14
N THR A 25 20.24 -2.35 -12.22
CA THR A 25 19.10 -2.92 -11.46
C THR A 25 19.20 -2.67 -9.95
N THR A 26 20.40 -2.35 -9.47
CA THR A 26 20.63 -1.96 -8.06
C THR A 26 20.30 -0.49 -7.82
N SER A 27 20.38 0.35 -8.86
CA SER A 27 20.17 1.80 -8.77
C SER A 27 18.73 2.17 -8.44
N GLY A 28 17.74 1.63 -9.18
CA GLY A 28 16.32 1.96 -9.00
C GLY A 28 15.76 1.54 -7.65
N LYS A 29 16.13 0.35 -7.16
CA LYS A 29 15.77 -0.12 -5.80
C LYS A 29 16.35 0.78 -4.71
N MET A 30 17.58 1.27 -4.90
CA MET A 30 18.21 2.20 -3.96
C MET A 30 17.49 3.55 -3.97
N HIS A 31 17.27 4.14 -5.15
CA HIS A 31 16.50 5.38 -5.29
C HIS A 31 15.10 5.28 -4.69
N GLN A 32 14.44 4.13 -4.83
CA GLN A 32 13.16 3.88 -4.18
C GLN A 32 13.25 3.89 -2.64
N GLN A 33 14.29 3.29 -2.05
CA GLN A 33 14.47 3.28 -0.60
C GLN A 33 14.74 4.69 -0.06
N ILE A 34 15.63 5.44 -0.70
CA ILE A 34 15.96 6.82 -0.35
C ILE A 34 14.71 7.71 -0.50
N GLY A 35 13.99 7.59 -1.62
CA GLY A 35 12.74 8.32 -1.85
C GLY A 35 11.67 8.01 -0.79
N THR A 36 11.59 6.76 -0.34
CA THR A 36 10.68 6.36 0.75
C THR A 36 11.05 7.03 2.07
N SER A 37 12.35 7.09 2.39
CA SER A 37 12.86 7.80 3.58
C SER A 37 12.50 9.29 3.53
N HIS A 38 12.78 9.96 2.41
CA HIS A 38 12.42 11.37 2.22
C HIS A 38 10.90 11.60 2.34
N TYR A 39 10.08 10.73 1.74
CA TYR A 39 8.63 10.84 1.83
C TYR A 39 8.11 10.74 3.27
N GLN A 40 8.67 9.82 4.05
CA GLN A 40 8.33 9.63 5.47
C GLN A 40 8.73 10.86 6.31
N ASN A 41 9.87 11.48 5.99
CA ASN A 41 10.35 12.69 6.64
C ASN A 41 9.67 13.99 6.15
N GLY A 42 8.70 13.90 5.23
CA GLY A 42 8.01 15.07 4.67
C GLY A 42 8.83 15.87 3.66
N GLN A 43 10.00 15.37 3.26
CA GLN A 43 10.89 15.95 2.26
C GLN A 43 10.39 15.60 0.85
N LEU A 44 9.21 16.13 0.49
CA LEU A 44 8.46 15.67 -0.69
C LEU A 44 9.16 15.97 -2.01
N GLN A 45 9.94 17.05 -2.09
CA GLN A 45 10.68 17.38 -3.31
C GLN A 45 11.80 16.38 -3.56
N GLN A 46 12.61 16.08 -2.54
CA GLN A 46 13.65 15.05 -2.61
C GLN A 46 13.04 13.66 -2.90
N ALA A 47 11.93 13.32 -2.24
CA ALA A 47 11.22 12.08 -2.50
C ALA A 47 10.79 11.95 -3.97
N LYS A 48 10.26 13.02 -4.56
CA LYS A 48 9.85 13.06 -5.97
C LYS A 48 11.05 12.82 -6.89
N GLU A 49 12.17 13.48 -6.65
CA GLU A 49 13.39 13.33 -7.44
C GLU A 49 13.92 11.89 -7.41
N GLU A 50 14.00 11.30 -6.21
CA GLU A 50 14.43 9.92 -6.03
C GLU A 50 13.47 8.92 -6.68
N PHE A 51 12.15 9.08 -6.53
CA PHE A 51 11.19 8.22 -7.22
C PHE A 51 11.19 8.40 -8.73
N HIS A 52 11.49 9.60 -9.22
CA HIS A 52 11.67 9.84 -10.65
C HIS A 52 12.91 9.11 -11.18
N ARG A 53 14.04 9.12 -10.45
CA ARG A 53 15.23 8.34 -10.80
C ARG A 53 14.94 6.84 -10.78
N ALA A 54 14.21 6.35 -9.78
CA ALA A 54 13.80 4.95 -9.71
C ALA A 54 12.96 4.55 -10.92
N LEU A 55 11.98 5.37 -11.31
CA LEU A 55 11.15 5.11 -12.49
C LEU A 55 11.92 5.26 -13.82
N ALA A 56 12.97 6.09 -13.88
CA ALA A 56 13.83 6.19 -15.05
C ALA A 56 14.71 4.94 -15.22
N ASP A 57 15.16 4.35 -14.11
CA ASP A 57 15.94 3.10 -14.08
C ASP A 57 15.10 1.88 -14.50
N ASP A 58 13.88 1.76 -13.94
CA ASP A 58 12.91 0.73 -14.32
C ASP A 58 11.55 1.36 -14.69
N PRO A 59 11.36 1.74 -15.97
CA PRO A 59 10.13 2.36 -16.46
C PRO A 59 8.88 1.49 -16.38
N GLN A 60 9.05 0.17 -16.21
CA GLN A 60 8.00 -0.85 -16.14
C GLN A 60 7.74 -1.31 -14.71
N ASN A 61 8.21 -0.55 -13.72
CA ASN A 61 7.87 -0.77 -12.33
C ASN A 61 6.62 0.03 -11.93
N ALA A 62 5.46 -0.63 -11.84
CA ALA A 62 4.22 0.00 -11.41
C ALA A 62 4.35 0.65 -10.02
N THR A 63 5.15 0.04 -9.15
CA THR A 63 5.39 0.52 -7.80
C THR A 63 6.15 1.85 -7.78
N HIS A 64 7.15 2.04 -8.66
CA HIS A 64 7.85 3.33 -8.79
C HIS A 64 6.90 4.44 -9.27
N ALA A 65 6.07 4.16 -10.27
CA ALA A 65 5.05 5.09 -10.75
C ALA A 65 4.02 5.42 -9.64
N HIS A 66 3.57 4.43 -8.88
CA HIS A 66 2.66 4.62 -7.74
C HIS A 66 3.27 5.51 -6.64
N ASN A 67 4.55 5.33 -6.30
CA ASN A 67 5.23 6.16 -5.29
C ASN A 67 5.40 7.60 -5.74
N LEU A 68 5.75 7.80 -7.02
CA LEU A 68 5.82 9.12 -7.61
C LEU A 68 4.45 9.80 -7.57
N ALA A 69 3.38 9.09 -7.96
CA ALA A 69 2.00 9.57 -7.89
C ALA A 69 1.60 9.97 -6.47
N THR A 70 1.89 9.13 -5.49
CA THR A 70 1.57 9.38 -4.07
C THR A 70 2.30 10.62 -3.54
N THR A 71 3.55 10.81 -3.96
CA THR A 71 4.34 12.00 -3.60
C THR A 71 3.77 13.26 -4.23
N MET A 72 3.47 13.24 -5.53
CA MET A 72 2.86 14.36 -6.25
C MET A 72 1.50 14.75 -5.66
N LYS A 73 0.67 13.75 -5.30
CA LYS A 73 -0.61 13.97 -4.61
C LYS A 73 -0.41 14.72 -3.29
N LYS A 74 0.57 14.28 -2.49
CA LYS A 74 0.88 14.91 -1.19
C LYS A 74 1.45 16.33 -1.35
N GLN A 75 2.08 16.64 -2.48
CA GLN A 75 2.49 17.99 -2.86
C GLN A 75 1.34 18.86 -3.39
N GLY A 76 0.12 18.32 -3.53
CA GLY A 76 -1.03 19.02 -4.11
C GLY A 76 -1.08 19.02 -5.64
N ASN A 77 -0.12 18.39 -6.32
CA ASN A 77 -0.13 18.27 -7.77
C ASN A 77 -1.03 17.09 -8.21
N MET A 78 -2.34 17.32 -8.16
CA MET A 78 -3.34 16.28 -8.40
C MET A 78 -3.34 15.76 -9.84
N ILE A 79 -3.09 16.62 -10.83
CA ILE A 79 -3.10 16.24 -12.25
C ILE A 79 -1.93 15.28 -12.53
N ALA A 80 -0.72 15.62 -12.10
CA ALA A 80 0.44 14.76 -12.30
C ALA A 80 0.31 13.45 -11.50
N ALA A 81 -0.27 13.50 -10.30
CA ALA A 81 -0.56 12.31 -9.51
C ALA A 81 -1.51 11.35 -10.24
N GLU A 82 -2.61 11.86 -10.81
CA GLU A 82 -3.54 11.03 -11.58
C GLU A 82 -2.85 10.32 -12.76
N GLN A 83 -2.05 11.07 -13.52
CA GLN A 83 -1.30 10.52 -14.65
C GLN A 83 -0.38 9.38 -14.21
N MET A 84 0.34 9.55 -13.10
CA MET A 84 1.25 8.52 -12.59
C MET A 84 0.52 7.31 -11.98
N PHE A 85 -0.63 7.50 -11.32
CA PHE A 85 -1.46 6.37 -10.90
C PHE A 85 -2.00 5.58 -12.08
N ARG A 86 -2.49 6.26 -13.12
CA ARG A 86 -2.95 5.59 -14.36
C ARG A 86 -1.81 4.87 -15.05
N ARG A 87 -0.61 5.47 -15.11
CA ARG A 87 0.59 4.80 -15.63
C ARG A 87 0.92 3.53 -14.85
N ALA A 88 0.86 3.56 -13.51
CA ALA A 88 1.07 2.36 -12.70
C ALA A 88 0.04 1.25 -13.03
N ILE A 89 -1.23 1.61 -13.23
CA ILE A 89 -2.29 0.67 -13.65
C ILE A 89 -2.06 0.13 -15.07
N THR A 90 -1.55 0.95 -15.99
CA THR A 90 -1.20 0.50 -17.34
C THR A 90 -0.04 -0.48 -17.34
N ILE A 91 0.97 -0.24 -16.49
CA ILE A 91 2.13 -1.13 -16.33
C ILE A 91 1.72 -2.46 -15.71
N ASP A 92 0.94 -2.42 -14.62
CA ASP A 92 0.43 -3.60 -13.93
C ASP A 92 -1.08 -3.42 -13.66
N PRO A 93 -1.95 -4.01 -14.49
CA PRO A 93 -3.40 -3.97 -14.32
C PRO A 93 -3.91 -4.61 -13.03
N SER A 94 -3.06 -5.33 -12.29
CA SER A 94 -3.38 -5.93 -10.99
C SER A 94 -2.85 -5.12 -9.80
N HIS A 95 -2.21 -3.97 -10.05
CA HIS A 95 -1.56 -3.15 -9.03
C HIS A 95 -2.54 -2.46 -8.09
N GLN A 96 -3.06 -3.19 -7.11
CA GLN A 96 -4.04 -2.70 -6.14
C GLN A 96 -3.67 -1.36 -5.48
N PRO A 97 -2.41 -1.10 -5.07
CA PRO A 97 -2.05 0.19 -4.48
C PRO A 97 -2.32 1.39 -5.38
N ALA A 98 -2.14 1.27 -6.71
CA ALA A 98 -2.44 2.37 -7.63
C ALA A 98 -3.95 2.62 -7.77
N TYR A 99 -4.76 1.56 -7.83
CA TYR A 99 -6.22 1.69 -7.78
C TYR A 99 -6.66 2.37 -6.49
N HIS A 100 -6.17 1.91 -5.34
CA HIS A 100 -6.47 2.51 -4.04
C HIS A 100 -6.11 4.01 -4.00
N GLY A 101 -4.90 4.34 -4.45
CA GLY A 101 -4.40 5.71 -4.50
C GLY A 101 -5.24 6.64 -5.38
N LEU A 102 -5.63 6.14 -6.56
CA LEU A 102 -6.45 6.88 -7.54
C LEU A 102 -7.90 7.04 -7.08
N VAL A 103 -8.52 5.96 -6.59
CA VAL A 103 -9.90 5.97 -6.07
C VAL A 103 -10.00 6.97 -4.91
N LYS A 104 -9.11 6.89 -3.93
CA LYS A 104 -9.10 7.82 -2.79
C LYS A 104 -8.93 9.28 -3.22
N MET A 105 -8.10 9.52 -4.23
CA MET A 105 -7.92 10.86 -4.78
C MET A 105 -9.19 11.36 -5.50
N MET A 106 -9.84 10.51 -6.30
CA MET A 106 -11.10 10.84 -6.96
C MET A 106 -12.22 11.14 -5.96
N ILE A 107 -12.36 10.33 -4.90
CA ILE A 107 -13.33 10.58 -3.82
C ILE A 107 -13.06 11.92 -3.15
N GLY A 108 -11.81 12.23 -2.81
CA GLY A 108 -11.42 13.53 -2.24
C GLY A 108 -11.71 14.72 -3.15
N GLN A 109 -11.87 14.50 -4.45
CA GLN A 109 -12.27 15.50 -5.45
C GLN A 109 -13.78 15.50 -5.76
N GLY A 110 -14.58 14.67 -5.08
CA GLY A 110 -16.01 14.51 -5.35
C GLY A 110 -16.34 13.69 -6.61
N ARG A 111 -15.34 13.04 -7.22
CA ARG A 111 -15.46 12.25 -8.47
C ARG A 111 -15.83 10.78 -8.21
N SER A 112 -16.76 10.53 -7.29
CA SER A 112 -17.12 9.15 -6.87
C SER A 112 -17.66 8.29 -8.02
N LYS A 113 -18.38 8.89 -8.98
CA LYS A 113 -18.89 8.16 -10.17
C LYS A 113 -17.75 7.62 -11.05
N GLU A 114 -16.69 8.39 -11.23
CA GLU A 114 -15.51 7.95 -11.99
C GLU A 114 -14.75 6.85 -11.26
N ALA A 115 -14.64 6.96 -9.93
CA ALA A 115 -14.02 5.91 -9.10
C ALA A 115 -14.77 4.58 -9.18
N VAL A 116 -16.11 4.60 -9.15
CA VAL A 116 -16.95 3.41 -9.37
C VAL A 116 -16.72 2.82 -10.77
N SER A 117 -16.69 3.67 -11.80
CA SER A 117 -16.42 3.21 -13.18
C SER A 117 -15.05 2.56 -13.32
N LEU A 118 -14.02 3.12 -12.68
CA LEU A 118 -12.67 2.58 -12.67
C LEU A 118 -12.64 1.17 -12.04
N LEU A 119 -13.29 1.01 -10.89
CA LEU A 119 -13.34 -0.28 -10.19
C LEU A 119 -14.17 -1.32 -10.94
N ASN A 120 -15.28 -0.93 -11.57
CA ASN A 120 -16.06 -1.83 -12.43
C ASN A 120 -15.24 -2.34 -13.62
N GLY A 121 -14.46 -1.47 -14.26
CA GLY A 121 -13.54 -1.87 -15.33
C GLY A 121 -12.48 -2.87 -14.84
N TRP A 122 -11.97 -2.67 -13.62
CA TRP A 122 -11.02 -3.61 -13.00
C TRP A 122 -11.65 -4.97 -12.66
N GLN A 123 -12.91 -4.99 -12.19
CA GLN A 123 -13.65 -6.23 -11.96
C GLN A 123 -13.85 -7.04 -13.24
N GLN A 124 -14.11 -6.36 -14.36
CA GLN A 124 -14.33 -6.99 -15.66
C GLN A 124 -13.03 -7.57 -16.24
N SER A 125 -11.90 -6.87 -16.08
CA SER A 125 -10.61 -7.34 -16.59
C SER A 125 -9.96 -8.42 -15.72
N ASN A 126 -10.22 -8.42 -14.41
CA ASN A 126 -9.64 -9.37 -13.45
C ASN A 126 -10.72 -10.15 -12.68
N THR A 127 -11.41 -11.05 -13.37
CA THR A 127 -12.60 -11.75 -12.86
C THR A 127 -12.34 -12.69 -11.66
N ALA A 128 -11.09 -13.11 -11.45
CA ALA A 128 -10.67 -13.98 -10.35
C ALA A 128 -10.14 -13.22 -9.12
N SER A 129 -9.91 -11.90 -9.23
CA SER A 129 -9.30 -11.12 -8.15
C SER A 129 -10.35 -10.68 -7.12
N ALA A 130 -10.02 -10.81 -5.84
CA ALA A 130 -10.80 -10.24 -4.74
C ALA A 130 -10.53 -8.73 -4.54
N ALA A 131 -9.35 -8.25 -4.97
CA ALA A 131 -8.88 -6.88 -4.76
C ALA A 131 -9.85 -5.78 -5.25
N PRO A 132 -10.43 -5.84 -6.47
CA PRO A 132 -11.36 -4.79 -6.92
C PRO A 132 -12.64 -4.70 -6.07
N TYR A 133 -13.11 -5.83 -5.53
CA TYR A 133 -14.28 -5.85 -4.64
C TYR A 133 -13.95 -5.28 -3.26
N VAL A 134 -12.72 -5.49 -2.78
CA VAL A 134 -12.24 -4.88 -1.52
C VAL A 134 -12.14 -3.36 -1.65
N GLU A 135 -11.61 -2.84 -2.77
CA GLU A 135 -11.55 -1.40 -3.01
C GLU A 135 -12.96 -0.80 -3.22
N MET A 136 -13.87 -1.52 -3.89
CA MET A 136 -15.27 -1.09 -4.03
C MET A 136 -15.95 -0.96 -2.68
N ALA A 137 -15.75 -1.93 -1.79
CA ALA A 137 -16.29 -1.86 -0.44
C ALA A 137 -15.71 -0.70 0.37
N ALA A 138 -14.43 -0.37 0.20
CA ALA A 138 -13.82 0.78 0.85
C ALA A 138 -14.46 2.10 0.36
N LEU A 139 -14.65 2.25 -0.95
CA LEU A 139 -15.38 3.38 -1.54
C LEU A 139 -16.80 3.48 -0.98
N GLN A 140 -17.54 2.36 -0.99
CA GLN A 140 -18.92 2.30 -0.53
C GLN A 140 -19.05 2.67 0.96
N ARG A 141 -18.13 2.20 1.80
CA ARG A 141 -18.06 2.61 3.21
C ARG A 141 -17.81 4.11 3.36
N GLU A 142 -16.87 4.67 2.60
CA GLU A 142 -16.61 6.12 2.62
C GLU A 142 -17.81 6.94 2.13
N THR A 143 -18.63 6.40 1.22
CA THR A 143 -19.88 7.02 0.75
C THR A 143 -21.13 6.60 1.54
N ASN A 144 -20.97 5.95 2.71
CA ASN A 144 -22.05 5.50 3.59
C ASN A 144 -23.03 4.47 2.98
N ASP A 145 -22.64 3.78 1.90
CA ASP A 145 -23.33 2.61 1.33
C ASP A 145 -22.90 1.33 2.06
N ILE A 146 -23.37 1.17 3.29
CA ILE A 146 -23.00 0.05 4.18
C ILE A 146 -23.45 -1.30 3.59
N ILE A 147 -24.64 -1.35 2.99
CA ILE A 147 -25.20 -2.58 2.41
C ILE A 147 -24.37 -3.01 1.20
N GLY A 148 -24.08 -2.07 0.29
CA GLY A 148 -23.24 -2.34 -0.86
C GLY A 148 -21.82 -2.76 -0.46
N ALA A 149 -21.24 -2.12 0.56
CA ALA A 149 -19.93 -2.49 1.06
C ALA A 149 -19.88 -3.93 1.60
N GLU A 150 -20.89 -4.33 2.39
CA GLU A 150 -20.98 -5.70 2.89
C GLU A 150 -21.09 -6.70 1.74
N GLN A 151 -21.92 -6.40 0.74
CA GLN A 151 -22.09 -7.25 -0.43
C GLN A 151 -20.78 -7.39 -1.22
N SER A 152 -20.08 -6.28 -1.48
CA SER A 152 -18.79 -6.28 -2.15
C SER A 152 -17.75 -7.13 -1.40
N LEU A 153 -17.67 -7.02 -0.07
CA LEU A 153 -16.76 -7.84 0.74
C LEU A 153 -17.12 -9.34 0.70
N LYS A 154 -18.42 -9.67 0.76
CA LYS A 154 -18.88 -11.06 0.61
C LYS A 154 -18.51 -11.61 -0.77
N THR A 155 -18.69 -10.83 -1.84
CA THR A 155 -18.24 -11.23 -3.18
C THR A 155 -16.72 -11.41 -3.26
N ALA A 156 -15.95 -10.53 -2.62
CA ALA A 156 -14.50 -10.69 -2.51
C ALA A 156 -14.12 -12.05 -1.87
N LEU A 157 -14.84 -12.47 -0.84
CA LEU A 157 -14.63 -13.76 -0.17
C LEU A 157 -15.15 -14.96 -0.98
N ILE A 158 -16.13 -14.78 -1.87
CA ILE A 158 -16.49 -15.82 -2.85
C ILE A 158 -15.33 -16.04 -3.84
N LYS A 159 -14.68 -14.95 -4.28
CA LYS A 159 -13.52 -15.02 -5.18
C LYS A 159 -12.30 -15.61 -4.50
N GLN A 160 -12.01 -15.18 -3.28
CA GLN A 160 -10.86 -15.64 -2.49
C GLN A 160 -11.27 -15.81 -1.02
N PRO A 161 -11.68 -17.04 -0.60
CA PRO A 161 -12.23 -17.29 0.72
C PRO A 161 -11.33 -16.89 1.90
N ASN A 162 -10.01 -16.96 1.74
CA ASN A 162 -9.05 -16.66 2.79
C ASN A 162 -8.31 -15.33 2.57
N HIS A 163 -8.89 -14.39 1.83
CA HIS A 163 -8.26 -13.09 1.58
C HIS A 163 -8.21 -12.23 2.86
N PRO A 164 -7.04 -12.03 3.50
CA PRO A 164 -6.98 -11.47 4.85
C PRO A 164 -7.57 -10.07 4.97
N THR A 165 -7.33 -9.22 3.95
CA THR A 165 -7.84 -7.84 3.88
C THR A 165 -9.36 -7.80 3.69
N ALA A 166 -9.94 -8.74 2.96
CA ALA A 166 -11.40 -8.79 2.78
C ALA A 166 -12.07 -9.22 4.10
N ILE A 167 -11.50 -10.21 4.78
CA ILE A 167 -11.99 -10.67 6.07
C ILE A 167 -11.89 -9.55 7.12
N SER A 168 -10.74 -8.87 7.21
CA SER A 168 -10.56 -7.79 8.20
C SER A 168 -11.42 -6.58 7.89
N ASN A 169 -11.62 -6.22 6.62
CA ASN A 169 -12.55 -5.14 6.25
C ASN A 169 -14.00 -5.49 6.54
N LEU A 170 -14.40 -6.77 6.45
CA LEU A 170 -15.73 -7.21 6.86
C LEU A 170 -15.89 -7.15 8.39
N GLY A 171 -14.84 -7.52 9.13
CA GLY A 171 -14.79 -7.31 10.58
C GLY A 171 -14.93 -5.83 10.97
N LEU A 172 -14.27 -4.94 10.23
CA LEU A 172 -14.37 -3.49 10.43
C LEU A 172 -15.78 -2.97 10.17
N LEU A 173 -16.40 -3.42 9.08
CA LEU A 173 -17.78 -3.04 8.77
C LEU A 173 -18.77 -3.52 9.84
N TYR A 174 -18.57 -4.71 10.39
CA TYR A 174 -19.37 -5.24 11.49
C TYR A 174 -19.12 -4.49 12.80
N GLU A 175 -17.87 -4.07 13.07
CA GLU A 175 -17.55 -3.23 14.22
C GLU A 175 -18.28 -1.89 14.14
N GLU A 176 -18.22 -1.22 12.99
CA GLU A 176 -18.87 0.07 12.73
C GLU A 176 -20.40 0.01 12.77
N THR A 177 -20.98 -1.15 12.45
CA THR A 177 -22.44 -1.37 12.49
C THR A 177 -22.93 -1.96 13.82
N GLY A 178 -22.05 -2.09 14.82
CA GLY A 178 -22.40 -2.61 16.14
C GLY A 178 -22.58 -4.14 16.22
N ARG A 179 -22.26 -4.87 15.15
CA ARG A 179 -22.28 -6.33 15.06
C ARG A 179 -21.00 -6.93 15.67
N ILE A 180 -20.74 -6.60 16.93
CA ILE A 180 -19.45 -6.85 17.61
C ILE A 180 -19.04 -8.33 17.63
N ASN A 181 -19.99 -9.25 17.83
CA ASN A 181 -19.71 -10.67 17.83
C ASN A 181 -19.21 -11.16 16.46
N GLU A 182 -19.82 -10.69 15.38
CA GLU A 182 -19.42 -11.04 14.02
C GLU A 182 -18.08 -10.39 13.67
N ALA A 183 -17.84 -9.15 14.10
CA ALA A 183 -16.56 -8.47 13.96
C ALA A 183 -15.41 -9.27 14.59
N LYS A 184 -15.61 -9.78 15.81
CA LYS A 184 -14.64 -10.63 16.52
C LYS A 184 -14.30 -11.89 15.72
N ILE A 185 -15.30 -12.60 15.21
CA ILE A 185 -15.10 -13.82 14.41
C ILE A 185 -14.30 -13.51 13.15
N MET A 186 -14.63 -12.42 12.45
CA MET A 186 -13.89 -12.01 11.25
C MET A 186 -12.44 -11.65 11.57
N TYR A 187 -12.17 -10.87 12.61
CA TYR A 187 -10.80 -10.54 12.99
C TYR A 187 -9.98 -11.77 13.39
N GLN A 188 -10.55 -12.69 14.15
CA GLN A 188 -9.90 -13.97 14.47
C GLN A 188 -9.57 -14.76 13.21
N ARG A 189 -10.53 -14.91 12.29
CA ARG A 189 -10.32 -15.61 11.01
C ARG A 189 -9.24 -14.95 10.16
N SER A 190 -9.22 -13.61 10.10
CA SER A 190 -8.19 -12.86 9.36
C SER A 190 -6.79 -13.12 9.93
N LEU A 191 -6.65 -13.10 11.27
CA LEU A 191 -5.38 -13.38 11.96
C LEU A 191 -4.93 -14.85 11.82
N SER A 192 -5.87 -15.80 11.75
CA SER A 192 -5.56 -17.20 11.45
C SER A 192 -4.97 -17.37 10.06
N SER A 193 -5.40 -16.56 9.08
CA SER A 193 -4.84 -16.60 7.72
C SER A 193 -3.55 -15.80 7.57
N ASN A 194 -3.43 -14.65 8.25
CA ASN A 194 -2.22 -13.84 8.27
C ASN A 194 -2.05 -13.19 9.65
N MET A 195 -1.10 -13.71 10.41
CA MET A 195 -0.80 -13.24 11.77
C MET A 195 -0.17 -11.84 11.82
N LYS A 196 0.41 -11.33 10.72
CA LYS A 196 1.13 -10.05 10.68
C LYS A 196 0.21 -8.88 10.33
N GLN A 197 -0.82 -8.66 11.15
CA GLN A 197 -1.78 -7.56 10.98
C GLN A 197 -1.96 -6.77 12.30
N PRO A 198 -1.06 -5.82 12.62
CA PRO A 198 -1.08 -5.10 13.90
C PRO A 198 -2.38 -4.34 14.18
N ASP A 199 -3.00 -3.77 13.15
CA ASP A 199 -4.26 -3.04 13.31
C ASP A 199 -5.43 -3.98 13.63
N VAL A 200 -5.47 -5.17 13.01
CA VAL A 200 -6.47 -6.21 13.31
C VAL A 200 -6.28 -6.72 14.73
N TYR A 201 -5.04 -6.94 15.16
CA TYR A 201 -4.72 -7.33 16.53
C TYR A 201 -5.20 -6.28 17.54
N ARG A 202 -4.92 -4.99 17.28
CA ARG A 202 -5.36 -3.87 18.15
C ARG A 202 -6.89 -3.81 18.26
N ARG A 203 -7.60 -3.96 17.13
CA ARG A 203 -9.08 -3.95 17.10
C ARG A 203 -9.69 -5.13 17.85
N LEU A 204 -9.15 -6.33 17.63
CA LEU A 204 -9.60 -7.52 18.35
C LEU A 204 -9.37 -7.38 19.86
N ALA A 205 -8.21 -6.87 20.28
CA ALA A 205 -7.91 -6.61 21.69
C ALA A 205 -8.89 -5.57 22.29
N ALA A 206 -9.19 -4.50 21.57
CA ALA A 206 -10.14 -3.49 22.01
C ALA A 206 -11.55 -4.07 22.22
N ILE A 207 -12.03 -4.91 21.28
CA ILE A 207 -13.33 -5.59 21.39
C ILE A 207 -13.37 -6.55 22.58
N GLN A 208 -12.28 -7.27 22.86
CA GLN A 208 -12.23 -8.23 23.97
C GLN A 208 -12.25 -7.58 25.36
N GLN A 209 -11.80 -6.33 25.46
CA GLN A 209 -11.84 -5.58 26.72
C GLN A 209 -13.23 -5.01 27.02
N VAL A 210 -14.16 -5.02 26.06
CA VAL A 210 -15.56 -4.65 26.28
C VAL A 210 -16.27 -5.84 26.95
N PRO A 211 -16.77 -5.72 28.20
CA PRO A 211 -17.46 -6.81 28.86
C PRO A 211 -18.72 -7.17 28.07
N THR A 212 -18.78 -8.40 27.57
CA THR A 212 -19.94 -8.97 26.86
C THR A 212 -21.24 -8.98 27.68
N GLY A 213 -21.17 -8.64 28.97
CA GLY A 213 -22.31 -8.57 29.90
C GLY A 213 -22.98 -7.20 30.06
N ARG A 214 -22.59 -6.15 29.31
CA ARG A 214 -23.26 -4.84 29.37
C ARG A 214 -24.25 -4.57 28.23
N ILE A 215 -24.53 -5.57 27.40
CA ILE A 215 -25.67 -5.57 26.48
C ILE A 215 -26.80 -6.35 27.16
N ILE A 216 -27.42 -5.75 28.17
CA ILE A 216 -28.62 -6.30 28.80
C ILE A 216 -29.81 -5.92 27.91
N ASN A 217 -30.51 -6.94 27.41
CA ASN A 217 -31.87 -6.94 26.85
C ASN A 217 -32.49 -5.61 26.41
N ILE A 218 -32.75 -5.49 25.10
CA ILE A 218 -33.99 -4.86 24.63
C ILE A 218 -34.71 -5.91 23.77
N ILE A 219 -35.47 -6.79 24.42
CA ILE A 219 -36.60 -7.45 23.79
C ILE A 219 -37.74 -6.43 23.87
N PRO A 220 -38.24 -5.85 22.77
CA PRO A 220 -39.50 -5.13 22.82
C PRO A 220 -40.62 -6.17 22.70
N ASN A 221 -41.10 -6.64 23.85
CA ASN A 221 -42.41 -7.26 23.91
C ASN A 221 -43.46 -6.13 23.90
N ASN A 222 -43.93 -5.71 22.74
CA ASN A 222 -45.38 -5.68 22.46
C ASN A 222 -45.70 -5.21 21.04
N ARG A 223 -46.85 -5.68 20.57
CA ARG A 223 -47.50 -5.38 19.30
C ARG A 223 -47.63 -3.87 19.04
N THR A 224 -47.71 -3.58 17.74
CA THR A 224 -48.23 -2.36 17.08
C THR A 224 -47.38 -1.09 17.03
N ALA A 225 -47.02 -0.76 15.78
CA ALA A 225 -47.02 0.56 15.13
C ALA A 225 -45.94 1.60 15.49
N GLN A 226 -45.06 1.82 14.49
CA GLN A 226 -44.46 3.07 14.02
C GLN A 226 -44.34 4.26 15.00
N MET A 227 -43.10 4.71 15.25
CA MET A 227 -42.58 6.01 14.80
C MET A 227 -41.25 6.36 15.49
N SER A 228 -40.31 6.85 14.68
CA SER A 228 -39.31 7.87 15.00
C SER A 228 -38.58 7.76 16.35
N ILE A 229 -37.36 7.22 16.33
CA ILE A 229 -36.39 7.48 17.40
C ILE A 229 -35.08 7.93 16.75
N ALA A 230 -34.71 9.19 17.02
CA ALA A 230 -33.48 9.83 16.57
C ALA A 230 -32.24 9.08 17.06
N PRO A 231 -31.11 9.12 16.32
CA PRO A 231 -29.88 8.48 16.76
C PRO A 231 -29.35 9.17 18.03
N VAL A 232 -29.23 8.41 19.12
CA VAL A 232 -28.48 8.83 20.30
C VAL A 232 -27.00 8.89 19.90
N PRO A 233 -26.30 10.03 20.05
CA PRO A 233 -24.90 10.12 19.67
C PRO A 233 -24.07 9.39 20.73
N LEU A 234 -23.64 8.18 20.43
CA LEU A 234 -22.47 7.60 21.08
C LEU A 234 -21.30 8.50 20.71
N LYS A 235 -20.81 9.26 21.70
CA LYS A 235 -19.60 10.08 21.60
C LYS A 235 -18.52 9.22 20.94
N ALA A 236 -18.26 9.50 19.67
CA ALA A 236 -17.22 8.85 18.90
C ALA A 236 -15.92 8.98 19.70
N ILE A 237 -15.32 7.86 20.07
CA ILE A 237 -13.90 7.87 20.44
C ILE A 237 -13.20 8.33 19.16
N PRO A 238 -12.59 9.54 19.13
CA PRO A 238 -11.95 10.00 17.91
C PRO A 238 -10.74 9.10 17.66
N LEU A 239 -10.88 8.18 16.71
CA LEU A 239 -9.75 7.41 16.23
C LEU A 239 -8.94 8.31 15.30
N PRO A 240 -7.60 8.30 15.40
CA PRO A 240 -6.76 9.00 14.44
C PRO A 240 -7.08 8.47 13.04
N PRO A 241 -6.99 9.31 12.00
CA PRO A 241 -7.28 8.90 10.63
C PRO A 241 -6.48 7.64 10.32
N TYR A 242 -7.13 6.68 9.64
CA TYR A 242 -6.49 5.49 9.10
C TYR A 242 -5.13 5.87 8.49
N LYS A 243 -4.04 5.54 9.20
CA LYS A 243 -2.70 5.72 8.67
C LYS A 243 -2.55 4.63 7.63
N GLN A 244 -2.52 5.04 6.35
CA GLN A 244 -2.19 4.17 5.24
C GLN A 244 -0.98 3.30 5.62
N PRO A 245 -0.92 2.02 5.24
CA PRO A 245 0.33 1.28 5.32
C PRO A 245 1.42 2.12 4.65
N LEU A 246 2.54 2.27 5.36
CA LEU A 246 3.69 3.06 4.92
C LEU A 246 4.06 2.71 3.46
N PRO A 247 4.52 3.67 2.64
CA PRO A 247 5.14 3.33 1.36
C PRO A 247 6.18 2.24 1.60
N TRP A 248 6.06 1.21 0.78
CA TRP A 248 6.19 -0.23 1.00
C TRP A 248 7.63 -0.75 1.18
N SER A 249 8.42 -0.15 2.07
CA SER A 249 9.73 -0.71 2.45
C SER A 249 9.71 -1.63 3.68
N ALA A 250 8.55 -1.94 4.28
CA ALA A 250 8.50 -2.73 5.51
C ALA A 250 8.70 -4.26 5.32
N ALA A 251 8.77 -4.77 4.08
CA ALA A 251 9.00 -6.20 3.82
C ALA A 251 10.49 -6.59 3.64
N LEU A 252 11.44 -5.66 3.75
CA LEU A 252 12.88 -5.93 3.60
C LEU A 252 13.71 -5.48 4.81
N ARG A 253 13.25 -5.76 6.04
CA ARG A 253 14.16 -5.89 7.18
C ARG A 253 14.58 -7.35 7.34
N GLN A 254 15.37 -7.84 6.39
CA GLN A 254 16.44 -8.75 6.79
C GLN A 254 17.55 -7.85 7.35
N GLN A 255 17.96 -8.09 8.60
CA GLN A 255 19.16 -7.46 9.14
C GLN A 255 20.33 -7.76 8.18
N PRO A 256 21.13 -6.78 7.73
CA PRO A 256 22.44 -7.12 7.20
C PRO A 256 23.28 -7.71 8.36
N PRO A 257 24.16 -8.69 8.11
CA PRO A 257 25.07 -9.17 9.14
C PRO A 257 25.93 -8.00 9.65
N ALA A 258 26.23 -8.00 10.94
CA ALA A 258 27.11 -7.03 11.56
C ALA A 258 28.45 -6.97 10.80
N ILE A 259 28.78 -5.80 10.26
CA ILE A 259 30.12 -5.52 9.74
C ILE A 259 31.02 -5.29 10.96
N PRO A 260 32.12 -6.04 11.14
CA PRO A 260 33.08 -5.72 12.19
C PRO A 260 33.72 -4.35 11.90
N LEU A 261 33.72 -3.49 12.91
CA LEU A 261 34.40 -2.20 12.89
C LEU A 261 35.88 -2.42 12.54
N TYR A 262 36.33 -1.88 11.40
CA TYR A 262 37.75 -1.75 11.09
C TYR A 262 38.42 -0.91 12.19
N GLN A 263 39.23 -1.55 13.04
CA GLN A 263 40.17 -0.87 13.92
C GLN A 263 41.41 -0.46 13.11
N THR A 264 41.47 0.84 12.82
CA THR A 264 42.65 1.72 12.71
C THR A 264 44.00 1.10 12.33
N PHE A 265 44.47 1.39 11.10
CA PHE A 265 45.91 1.36 10.78
C PHE A 265 46.58 2.65 11.30
N PRO A 266 47.77 2.59 11.94
CA PRO A 266 48.47 3.77 12.43
C PRO A 266 49.05 4.62 11.30
N VAL A 267 48.97 5.93 11.50
CA VAL A 267 49.49 7.01 10.63
C VAL A 267 51.02 6.89 10.51
N GLN A 268 51.52 6.99 9.28
CA GLN A 268 52.94 7.07 8.94
C GLN A 268 53.59 8.30 9.59
N SER A 269 54.70 8.10 10.31
CA SER A 269 55.65 9.16 10.63
C SER A 269 56.69 9.30 9.52
N VAL A 270 56.76 10.49 8.95
CA VAL A 270 57.82 10.93 8.03
C VAL A 270 59.07 11.25 8.85
N PRO A 271 60.26 10.69 8.54
CA PRO A 271 61.50 11.21 9.12
C PRO A 271 62.02 12.41 8.33
N ALA A 272 62.44 13.42 9.08
CA ALA A 272 62.95 14.70 8.62
C ALA A 272 64.29 14.59 7.86
N THR A 273 64.44 15.48 6.89
CA THR A 273 65.65 15.81 6.15
C THR A 273 66.88 16.07 7.02
N LYS A 274 68.03 15.57 6.59
CA LYS A 274 69.30 16.30 6.57
C LYS A 274 70.06 15.93 5.29
#